data_AF-A0A922LJ80-F1
#
_entry.id   AF-A0A922LJ80-F1
#
_cell.length_a   1.000
_cell.length_b   1.000
_cell.length_c   1.000
_cell.angle_alpha   90.00
_cell.angle_beta   90.00
_cell.angle_gamma   90.00
#
_symmetry.space_group_name_H-M   'P 1'
#
loop_
_entity.id
_entity.type
_entity.pdbx_description
1 polymer ?
#
loop_
_entity_poly.entity_id
_entity_poly.type
_entity_poly.pdbx_seq_one_letter_code
_entity_poly.pdbx_strand_id
1 'polypeptide(L)'
;MGLPLELFTGQMDSPNEESIRNIIHCNILSTVMMTSIILPKMLTQKGPNPGIINIASYSALRTTPYLTVYSSTRAFIIQFCKCLSTETFQKNVIIQTLCPLIIYTTMTEHEKPSYFNPSAKLFVHSALNMYDVVQQTTGYILHEYKAYLFDLLPTSLWILLTHARVNARKKYV
;
A
#
# COMPACT_ATOMS: atom_id res chain seq x y z
N MET A 1 -12.38 5.85 -31.31
CA MET A 1 -11.13 6.54 -30.91
C MET A 1 -10.75 5.97 -29.54
N GLY A 2 -10.10 4.81 -29.52
CA GLY A 2 -9.75 4.12 -28.27
C GLY A 2 -8.64 4.89 -27.57
N LEU A 3 -8.80 5.16 -26.27
CA LEU A 3 -7.71 5.67 -25.43
C LEU A 3 -6.47 4.77 -25.63
N PRO A 4 -5.25 5.34 -25.73
CA PRO A 4 -4.06 4.51 -25.81
C PRO A 4 -3.95 3.71 -24.52
N LEU A 5 -4.26 2.42 -24.64
CA LEU A 5 -4.33 1.45 -23.55
C LEU A 5 -2.96 1.27 -22.84
N GLU A 6 -1.88 1.77 -23.45
CA GLU A 6 -0.50 1.82 -22.94
C GLU A 6 -0.29 2.77 -21.73
N LEU A 7 -1.22 3.68 -21.43
CA LEU A 7 -1.04 4.72 -20.40
C LEU A 7 -1.25 4.23 -18.94
N PHE A 8 -1.67 2.99 -18.72
CA PHE A 8 -2.08 2.51 -17.40
C PHE A 8 -1.02 1.74 -16.59
N THR A 9 0.11 1.29 -17.17
CA THR A 9 1.17 0.55 -16.45
C THR A 9 2.56 0.76 -17.06
N GLY A 10 3.62 0.62 -16.27
CA GLY A 10 5.01 0.63 -16.78
C GLY A 10 5.71 -0.70 -16.73
N GLN A 11 5.05 -1.74 -17.22
CA GLN A 11 5.71 -2.87 -17.85
C GLN A 11 5.10 -3.10 -19.24
N MET A 12 5.91 -3.61 -20.16
CA MET A 12 5.51 -4.00 -21.52
C MET A 12 4.46 -5.11 -21.42
N ASP A 13 3.20 -4.71 -21.33
CA ASP A 13 1.98 -5.41 -21.75
C ASP A 13 0.84 -4.54 -21.23
N SER A 14 0.14 -3.90 -22.16
CA SER A 14 -1.02 -3.08 -21.85
C SER A 14 -2.00 -3.88 -21.00
N PRO A 15 -2.48 -3.38 -19.85
CA PRO A 15 -3.43 -4.12 -19.05
C PRO A 15 -4.71 -4.25 -19.86
N ASN A 16 -5.01 -5.47 -20.31
CA ASN A 16 -6.33 -5.76 -20.86
C ASN A 16 -7.39 -5.51 -19.77
N GLU A 17 -8.66 -5.34 -20.19
CA GLU A 17 -9.77 -5.08 -19.27
C GLU A 17 -9.81 -6.06 -18.09
N GLU A 18 -9.47 -7.32 -18.36
CA GLU A 18 -9.37 -8.38 -17.36
C GLU A 18 -8.32 -8.08 -16.27
N SER A 19 -7.14 -7.62 -16.65
CA SER A 19 -6.07 -7.26 -15.69
C SER A 19 -6.49 -6.09 -14.80
N ILE A 20 -7.14 -5.07 -15.37
CA ILE A 20 -7.68 -3.93 -14.61
C ILE A 20 -8.72 -4.42 -13.59
N ARG A 21 -9.68 -5.22 -14.05
CA ARG A 21 -10.73 -5.81 -13.21
C ARG A 21 -10.13 -6.67 -12.10
N ASN A 22 -9.11 -7.48 -12.40
CA ASN A 22 -8.45 -8.33 -11.43
C ASN A 22 -7.75 -7.51 -10.33
N ILE A 23 -7.05 -6.42 -10.69
CA ILE A 23 -6.40 -5.53 -9.70
C ILE A 23 -7.45 -4.87 -8.79
N ILE A 24 -8.55 -4.36 -9.36
CA ILE A 24 -9.63 -3.72 -8.59
C ILE A 24 -10.32 -4.75 -7.69
N HIS A 25 -10.68 -5.92 -8.21
CA HIS A 25 -11.33 -6.96 -7.42
C HIS A 25 -10.43 -7.47 -6.29
N CYS A 26 -9.14 -7.71 -6.59
CA CYS A 26 -8.19 -8.22 -5.63
C CYS A 26 -7.86 -7.20 -4.54
N ASN A 27 -7.70 -5.91 -4.86
CA ASN A 27 -7.29 -4.92 -3.86
C ASN A 27 -8.47 -4.19 -3.19
N ILE A 28 -9.50 -3.81 -3.95
CA ILE A 28 -10.62 -3.01 -3.41
C ILE A 28 -11.73 -3.92 -2.92
N LEU A 29 -12.30 -4.72 -3.82
CA LEU A 29 -13.50 -5.50 -3.52
C LEU A 29 -13.23 -6.50 -2.39
N SER A 30 -12.11 -7.21 -2.44
CA SER A 30 -11.74 -8.17 -1.41
C SER A 30 -11.60 -7.50 -0.02
N THR A 31 -10.95 -6.34 0.07
CA THR A 31 -10.75 -5.62 1.33
C THR A 31 -12.07 -5.16 1.93
N VAL A 32 -12.95 -4.58 1.13
CA VAL A 32 -14.27 -4.12 1.59
C VAL A 32 -15.14 -5.30 2.03
N MET A 33 -15.19 -6.36 1.22
CA MET A 33 -15.99 -7.56 1.53
C MET A 33 -15.50 -8.26 2.79
N MET A 34 -14.19 -8.51 2.93
CA MET A 34 -13.61 -9.14 4.11
C MET A 34 -13.84 -8.29 5.37
N THR A 35 -13.69 -6.97 5.25
CA THR A 35 -13.97 -6.05 6.36
C THR A 35 -15.45 -6.11 6.75
N SER A 36 -16.37 -6.09 5.78
CA SER A 36 -17.82 -6.20 6.04
C SER A 36 -18.21 -7.50 6.74
N ILE A 37 -17.54 -8.62 6.43
CA ILE A 37 -17.81 -9.93 7.04
C ILE A 37 -17.28 -9.98 8.48
N ILE A 38 -16.08 -9.44 8.72
CA ILE A 38 -15.36 -9.59 9.98
C ILE A 38 -15.74 -8.51 11.01
N LEU A 39 -16.02 -7.29 10.56
CA LEU A 39 -16.28 -6.14 11.43
C LEU A 39 -17.41 -6.38 12.45
N PRO A 40 -18.58 -6.94 12.09
CA PRO A 40 -19.63 -7.23 13.08
C PRO A 40 -19.16 -8.15 14.20
N LYS A 41 -18.31 -9.14 13.88
CA LYS A 41 -17.72 -10.04 14.89
C LYS A 41 -16.74 -9.28 15.79
N MET A 42 -15.87 -8.46 15.21
CA MET A 42 -14.90 -7.66 15.97
C MET A 42 -15.56 -6.70 16.95
N LEU A 43 -16.69 -6.08 16.58
CA LEU A 43 -17.47 -5.19 17.43
C LEU A 43 -18.07 -5.88 18.67
N THR A 44 -18.25 -7.20 18.62
CA THR A 44 -18.80 -8.00 19.73
C THR A 44 -17.73 -8.71 20.55
N GLN A 45 -16.45 -8.61 20.15
CA GLN A 45 -15.36 -9.33 20.77
C GLN A 45 -15.01 -8.75 22.15
N LYS A 46 -14.91 -9.63 23.15
CA LYS A 46 -14.61 -9.24 24.55
C LYS A 46 -13.12 -9.21 24.90
N GLY A 47 -12.25 -9.58 23.95
CA GLY A 47 -10.80 -9.60 24.13
C GLY A 47 -10.17 -8.21 24.02
N PRO A 48 -8.92 -8.03 24.49
CA PRO A 48 -8.22 -6.77 24.35
C PRO A 48 -7.93 -6.46 22.88
N ASN A 49 -8.09 -5.19 22.50
CA ASN A 49 -7.64 -4.59 21.24
C ASN A 49 -8.10 -5.35 19.96
N PRO A 50 -9.40 -5.65 19.78
CA PRO A 50 -9.89 -6.24 18.53
C PRO A 50 -9.66 -5.24 17.39
N GLY A 51 -9.25 -5.73 16.23
CA GLY A 51 -8.98 -4.83 15.12
C GLY A 51 -8.64 -5.49 13.80
N ILE A 52 -8.59 -4.65 12.78
CA ILE A 52 -8.35 -5.01 11.40
C ILE A 52 -7.15 -4.20 10.93
N ILE A 53 -6.12 -4.90 10.45
CA ILE A 53 -4.96 -4.29 9.80
C ILE A 53 -5.10 -4.49 8.30
N ASN A 54 -5.28 -3.40 7.56
CA ASN A 54 -5.30 -3.41 6.10
C ASN A 54 -3.95 -2.95 5.54
N ILE A 55 -3.46 -3.64 4.52
CA ILE A 55 -2.17 -3.33 3.89
C ILE A 55 -2.41 -2.52 2.61
N ALA A 56 -2.00 -1.27 2.63
CA ALA A 56 -1.93 -0.39 1.47
C ALA A 56 -0.49 -0.42 0.88
N SER A 57 0.05 0.73 0.52
CA SER A 57 1.42 0.89 0.01
C SER A 57 1.82 2.34 0.14
N TYR A 58 3.12 2.62 0.35
CA TYR A 58 3.62 3.99 0.26
C TYR A 58 3.33 4.64 -1.10
N SER A 59 3.26 3.85 -2.18
CA SER A 59 2.90 4.35 -3.52
C SER A 59 1.50 4.97 -3.60
N ALA A 60 0.63 4.72 -2.62
CA ALA A 60 -0.69 5.32 -2.51
C ALA A 60 -0.66 6.77 -2.01
N LEU A 61 0.42 7.17 -1.33
CA LEU A 61 0.57 8.49 -0.72
C LEU A 61 1.20 9.50 -1.69
N ARG A 62 1.73 9.04 -2.82
CA ARG A 62 2.49 9.86 -3.77
C ARG A 62 2.15 9.51 -5.20
N THR A 63 2.21 10.49 -6.09
CA THR A 63 2.09 10.26 -7.52
C THR A 63 3.19 9.31 -7.98
N THR A 64 2.80 8.09 -8.35
CA THR A 64 3.73 7.03 -8.73
C THR A 64 3.43 6.58 -10.15
N PRO A 65 4.05 7.21 -11.17
CA PRO A 65 3.93 6.78 -12.56
C PRO A 65 4.19 5.28 -12.70
N TYR A 66 3.60 4.65 -13.71
CA TYR A 66 3.76 3.22 -14.04
C TYR A 66 3.09 2.22 -13.08
N LEU A 67 2.59 2.69 -11.94
CA LEU A 67 1.77 1.93 -10.99
C LEU A 67 0.36 2.53 -10.89
N THR A 68 -0.17 3.12 -11.96
CA THR A 68 -1.38 3.96 -11.92
C THR A 68 -2.58 3.24 -11.28
N VAL A 69 -2.98 2.08 -11.81
CA VAL A 69 -4.13 1.34 -11.28
C VAL A 69 -3.83 0.81 -9.87
N TYR A 70 -2.65 0.19 -9.69
CA TYR A 70 -2.24 -0.37 -8.40
C TYR A 70 -2.22 0.69 -7.28
N SER A 71 -1.48 1.79 -7.46
CA SER A 71 -1.36 2.88 -6.47
C SER A 71 -2.71 3.49 -6.15
N SER A 72 -3.58 3.69 -7.14
CA SER A 72 -4.95 4.19 -6.95
C SER A 72 -5.79 3.24 -6.09
N THR A 73 -5.72 1.91 -6.33
CA THR A 73 -6.42 0.95 -5.47
C THR A 73 -5.89 0.94 -4.04
N ARG A 74 -4.59 1.17 -3.83
CA ARG A 74 -4.00 1.28 -2.48
C ARG A 74 -4.41 2.60 -1.80
N ALA A 75 -4.59 3.68 -2.55
CA ALA A 75 -5.12 4.95 -2.03
C ALA A 75 -6.58 4.82 -1.58
N PHE A 76 -7.40 4.05 -2.33
CA PHE A 76 -8.74 3.68 -1.89
C PHE A 76 -8.71 3.00 -0.52
N ILE A 77 -7.83 2.02 -0.30
CA ILE A 77 -7.72 1.30 0.98
C ILE A 77 -7.41 2.28 2.12
N ILE A 78 -6.49 3.23 1.92
CA ILE A 78 -6.15 4.25 2.92
C ILE A 78 -7.39 5.07 3.29
N GLN A 79 -8.09 5.60 2.29
CA GLN A 79 -9.27 6.43 2.55
C GLN A 79 -10.39 5.63 3.20
N PHE A 80 -10.64 4.40 2.73
CA PHE A 80 -11.60 3.47 3.30
C PHE A 80 -11.35 3.23 4.78
N CYS A 81 -10.10 2.92 5.16
CA CYS A 81 -9.74 2.68 6.55
C CYS A 81 -9.83 3.93 7.42
N LYS A 82 -9.46 5.10 6.89
CA LYS A 82 -9.63 6.39 7.61
C LYS A 82 -11.09 6.64 7.94
N CYS A 83 -11.98 6.59 6.95
CA CYS A 83 -13.42 6.76 7.17
C CYS A 83 -13.93 5.72 8.18
N LEU A 84 -13.62 4.43 7.97
CA LEU A 84 -14.09 3.38 8.86
C LEU A 84 -13.60 3.54 10.30
N SER A 85 -12.33 3.92 10.50
CA SER A 85 -11.76 4.16 11.82
C SER A 85 -12.52 5.24 12.60
N THR A 86 -12.99 6.29 11.91
CA THR A 86 -13.76 7.37 12.54
C THR A 86 -15.17 6.93 12.92
N GLU A 87 -15.79 6.05 12.13
CA GLU A 87 -17.11 5.48 12.40
C GLU A 87 -17.09 4.45 13.54
N THR A 88 -15.97 3.76 13.73
CA THR A 88 -15.80 2.72 14.76
C THR A 88 -15.10 3.21 16.03
N PHE A 89 -14.70 4.49 16.10
CA PHE A 89 -13.89 5.04 17.19
C PHE A 89 -14.46 4.77 18.60
N GLN A 90 -15.78 4.87 18.77
CA GLN A 90 -16.44 4.64 20.07
C GLN A 90 -16.67 3.15 20.39
N LYS A 91 -16.36 2.24 19.47
CA LYS A 91 -16.74 0.82 19.54
C LYS A 91 -15.58 -0.12 19.89
N ASN A 92 -14.48 0.41 20.40
CA ASN A 92 -13.28 -0.35 20.82
C ASN A 92 -12.67 -1.27 19.73
N VAL A 93 -12.88 -0.97 18.44
CA VAL A 93 -12.27 -1.72 17.33
C VAL A 93 -11.23 -0.85 16.63
N ILE A 94 -10.02 -1.38 16.54
CA ILE A 94 -8.87 -0.73 15.91
C ILE A 94 -8.92 -0.97 14.40
N ILE A 95 -8.85 0.08 13.62
CA ILE A 95 -8.72 0.00 12.16
C ILE A 95 -7.40 0.65 11.77
N GLN A 96 -6.39 -0.18 11.51
CA GLN A 96 -5.04 0.28 11.19
C GLN A 96 -4.71 0.04 9.71
N THR A 97 -3.96 0.96 9.12
CA THR A 97 -3.48 0.85 7.74
C THR A 97 -1.96 0.86 7.69
N LEU A 98 -1.38 -0.16 7.08
CA LEU A 98 0.06 -0.23 6.80
C LEU A 98 0.35 0.27 5.39
N CYS A 99 1.26 1.22 5.24
CA CYS A 99 1.71 1.78 3.96
C CYS A 99 3.20 1.49 3.74
N PRO A 100 3.59 0.21 3.59
CA PRO A 100 5.00 -0.16 3.49
C PRO A 100 5.66 0.40 2.24
N LEU A 101 6.98 0.61 2.34
CA LEU A 101 7.88 0.69 1.20
C LEU A 101 8.31 -0.74 0.79
N ILE A 102 9.45 -0.87 0.11
CA ILE A 102 9.94 -2.13 -0.42
C ILE A 102 10.27 -3.10 0.73
N ILE A 103 9.67 -4.29 0.71
CA ILE A 103 9.96 -5.39 1.61
C ILE A 103 10.51 -6.53 0.78
N TYR A 104 11.65 -7.10 1.17
CA TYR A 104 12.25 -8.21 0.44
C TYR A 104 11.35 -9.45 0.47
N THR A 105 10.76 -9.75 -0.69
CA THR A 105 9.84 -10.85 -0.98
C THR A 105 10.05 -11.34 -2.43
N THR A 106 9.41 -12.43 -2.84
CA THR A 106 9.44 -12.91 -4.24
C THR A 106 9.00 -11.83 -5.24
N MET A 107 8.03 -10.98 -4.87
CA MET A 107 7.55 -9.89 -5.73
C MET A 107 8.64 -8.82 -5.99
N THR A 108 9.57 -8.65 -5.06
CA THR A 108 10.59 -7.60 -5.11
C THR A 108 12.00 -8.21 -5.06
N GLU A 109 12.18 -9.42 -5.55
CA GLU A 109 13.46 -10.15 -5.47
C GLU A 109 14.63 -9.39 -6.11
N HIS A 110 14.33 -8.54 -7.09
CA HIS A 110 15.28 -7.63 -7.75
C HIS A 110 15.78 -6.50 -6.82
N GLU A 111 15.12 -6.25 -5.70
CA GLU A 111 15.52 -5.31 -4.66
C GLU A 111 16.29 -6.08 -3.57
N LYS A 112 17.62 -5.98 -3.58
CA LYS A 112 18.46 -6.71 -2.62
C LYS A 112 18.05 -6.40 -1.17
N PRO A 113 18.12 -7.39 -0.25
CA PRO A 113 17.94 -7.17 1.17
C PRO A 113 18.89 -6.08 1.66
N SER A 114 18.37 -5.13 2.43
CA SER A 114 19.15 -4.05 3.03
C SER A 114 18.45 -3.57 4.30
N TYR A 115 19.09 -2.66 5.05
CA TYR A 115 18.45 -2.03 6.19
C TYR A 115 17.14 -1.33 5.82
N PHE A 116 17.02 -0.76 4.61
CA PHE A 116 15.79 -0.11 4.14
C PHE A 116 14.82 -1.04 3.39
N ASN A 117 15.22 -2.30 3.14
CA ASN A 117 14.43 -3.32 2.48
C ASN A 117 14.40 -4.57 3.40
N PRO A 118 13.62 -4.53 4.49
CA PRO A 118 13.63 -5.60 5.50
C PRO A 118 13.11 -6.92 4.91
N SER A 119 13.46 -8.05 5.54
CA SER A 119 12.81 -9.32 5.26
C SER A 119 11.35 -9.28 5.71
N ALA A 120 10.49 -10.10 5.09
CA ALA A 120 9.07 -10.18 5.47
C ALA A 120 8.87 -10.47 6.96
N LYS A 121 9.69 -11.37 7.54
CA LYS A 121 9.61 -11.70 8.98
C LYS A 121 9.94 -10.50 9.87
N LEU A 122 10.98 -9.74 9.53
CA LEU A 122 11.36 -8.55 10.28
C LEU A 122 10.30 -7.46 10.15
N PHE A 123 9.76 -7.26 8.94
CA PHE A 123 8.68 -6.32 8.70
C PHE A 123 7.45 -6.64 9.54
N VAL A 124 6.97 -7.90 9.53
CA VAL A 124 5.79 -8.31 10.30
C VAL A 124 6.01 -8.10 11.80
N HIS A 125 7.19 -8.45 12.32
CA HIS A 125 7.50 -8.22 13.74
C HIS A 125 7.43 -6.73 14.09
N SER A 126 8.05 -5.87 13.27
CA SER A 126 7.98 -4.41 13.48
C SER A 126 6.57 -3.85 13.34
N ALA A 127 5.79 -4.33 12.38
CA ALA A 127 4.44 -3.83 12.12
C ALA A 127 3.49 -4.19 13.26
N LEU A 128 3.59 -5.41 13.81
CA LEU A 128 2.79 -5.83 14.95
C LEU A 128 3.19 -5.10 16.25
N ASN A 129 4.45 -4.73 16.43
CA ASN A 129 4.87 -3.89 17.56
C ASN A 129 4.28 -2.47 17.48
N MET A 130 3.85 -2.02 16.31
CA MET A 130 3.18 -0.73 16.08
C MET A 130 1.65 -0.85 16.06
N TYR A 131 1.11 -2.03 16.35
CA TYR A 131 -0.34 -2.22 16.42
C TYR A 131 -0.94 -1.33 17.50
N ASP A 132 -2.04 -0.64 17.17
CA ASP A 132 -2.73 0.33 18.04
C ASP A 132 -1.95 1.59 18.42
N VAL A 133 -0.71 1.77 17.92
CA VAL A 133 0.08 2.98 18.22
C VAL A 133 -0.37 4.17 17.37
N VAL A 134 -0.63 3.92 16.08
CA VAL A 134 -1.02 4.94 15.10
C VAL A 134 -1.92 4.34 14.02
N GLN A 135 -2.94 5.08 13.60
CA GLN A 135 -3.93 4.60 12.63
C GLN A 135 -3.29 4.27 11.26
N GLN A 136 -2.32 5.06 10.80
CA GLN A 136 -1.62 4.86 9.54
C GLN A 136 -0.11 4.92 9.77
N THR A 137 0.63 3.88 9.37
CA THR A 137 2.10 3.82 9.47
C THR A 137 2.67 3.02 8.31
N THR A 138 3.95 3.22 7.98
CA THR A 138 4.69 2.33 7.08
C THR A 138 4.94 0.93 7.67
N GLY A 139 4.78 0.74 8.99
CA GLY A 139 4.97 -0.53 9.69
C GLY A 139 6.43 -0.89 10.00
N TYR A 140 7.39 -0.05 9.59
CA TYR A 140 8.81 -0.27 9.85
C TYR A 140 9.53 1.07 10.03
N ILE A 141 10.28 1.24 11.13
CA ILE A 141 10.84 2.55 11.47
C ILE A 141 11.77 3.14 10.40
N LEU A 142 12.57 2.30 9.71
CA LEU A 142 13.43 2.79 8.63
C LEU A 142 12.63 3.12 7.36
N HIS A 143 11.46 2.53 7.19
CA HIS A 143 10.51 2.98 6.17
C HIS A 143 9.93 4.35 6.52
N GLU A 144 9.64 4.66 7.79
CA GLU A 144 9.19 6.01 8.21
C GLU A 144 10.24 7.07 7.90
N TYR A 145 11.52 6.84 8.26
CA TYR A 145 12.59 7.78 7.92
C TYR A 145 12.72 8.01 6.42
N LYS A 146 12.61 6.94 5.63
CA LYS A 146 12.69 7.02 4.17
C LYS A 146 11.47 7.72 3.56
N ALA A 147 10.27 7.46 4.09
CA ALA A 147 9.03 8.15 3.72
C ALA A 147 9.14 9.65 4.00
N TYR A 148 9.57 10.02 5.20
CA TYR A 148 9.78 11.41 5.58
C TYR A 148 10.73 12.14 4.62
N LEU A 149 11.87 11.53 4.27
CA LEU A 149 12.80 12.10 3.28
C LEU A 149 12.17 12.25 1.89
N PHE A 150 11.37 11.27 1.46
CA PHE A 150 10.66 11.37 0.20
C PHE A 150 9.59 12.46 0.23
N ASP A 151 8.88 12.65 1.35
CA ASP A 151 7.88 13.69 1.59
C ASP A 151 8.44 15.11 1.58
N LEU A 152 9.73 15.28 1.83
CA LEU A 152 10.41 16.57 1.62
C LEU A 152 10.63 16.91 0.14
N LEU A 153 10.59 15.93 -0.78
CA LEU A 153 10.82 16.18 -2.21
C LEU A 153 9.56 16.77 -2.86
N PRO A 154 9.66 17.90 -3.60
CA PRO A 154 8.56 18.42 -4.39
C PRO A 154 8.01 17.37 -5.38
N THR A 155 6.70 17.39 -5.62
CA THR A 155 6.02 16.42 -6.50
C THR A 155 6.63 16.35 -7.91
N SER A 156 7.02 17.49 -8.48
CA SER A 156 7.67 17.55 -9.79
C SER A 156 8.99 16.79 -9.83
N LEU A 157 9.84 16.98 -8.81
CA LEU A 157 11.12 16.28 -8.69
C LEU A 157 10.91 14.78 -8.45
N TRP A 158 9.95 14.41 -7.61
CA TRP A 158 9.59 13.01 -7.38
C TRP A 158 9.15 12.28 -8.66
N ILE A 159 8.30 12.92 -9.46
CA ILE A 159 7.85 12.37 -10.75
C ILE A 159 9.04 12.20 -11.70
N LEU A 160 9.90 13.21 -11.81
CA LEU A 160 11.11 13.16 -12.64
C LEU A 160 12.04 12.00 -12.25
N LEU A 161 12.32 11.85 -10.95
CA LEU A 161 13.15 10.76 -10.41
C LEU A 161 12.53 9.39 -10.68
N THR A 162 11.20 9.27 -10.58
CA THR A 162 10.49 8.02 -10.85
C THR A 162 10.60 7.64 -12.33
N HIS A 163 10.43 8.59 -13.25
CA HIS A 163 10.65 8.37 -14.68
C HIS A 163 12.11 7.95 -14.96
N ALA A 164 13.09 8.65 -14.39
CA ALA A 164 14.50 8.33 -14.57
C ALA A 164 14.82 6.90 -14.08
N ARG A 165 14.30 6.50 -12.91
CA ARG A 165 14.48 5.15 -12.34
C ARG A 165 13.89 4.07 -13.24
N VAL A 166 12.69 4.27 -13.76
CA VAL A 166 12.01 3.29 -14.63
C VAL A 166 12.73 3.17 -15.96
N ASN A 167 13.13 4.29 -16.56
CA ASN A 167 13.88 4.29 -17.82
C ASN A 167 15.25 3.61 -17.67
N ALA A 168 15.93 3.79 -16.53
CA ALA A 168 17.16 3.09 -16.23
C ALA A 168 16.93 1.56 -16.18
N ARG A 169 15.84 1.09 -15.55
CA ARG A 169 15.51 -0.35 -15.49
C ARG A 169 15.22 -0.95 -16.86
N LYS A 170 14.51 -0.23 -17.72
CA LYS A 170 14.21 -0.67 -19.10
C LYS A 170 15.46 -0.82 -19.97
N LYS A 171 16.59 -0.20 -19.62
CA LYS A 171 17.86 -0.36 -20.35
C LYS A 171 18.64 -1.65 -20.02
N TYR A 172 18.26 -2.35 -18.95
CA TYR A 172 18.95 -3.56 -18.46
C TYR A 172 18.09 -4.84 -18.57
N VAL A 173 16.95 -4.77 -19.27
CA VAL A 173 16.06 -5.88 -19.63
C VAL A 173 15.94 -5.90 -21.14
#